data_AF-B2FNV6-F1
#
_entry.id   AF-B2FNV6-F1
#
_cell.length_a   1.000
_cell.length_b   1.000
_cell.length_c   1.000
_cell.angle_alpha   90.00
_cell.angle_beta   90.00
_cell.angle_gamma   90.00
#
_symmetry.space_group_name_H-M   'P 1'
#
loop_
_entity.id
_entity.type
_entity.pdbx_description
1 polymer ?
#
loop_
_entity_poly.entity_id
_entity_poly.type
_entity_poly.pdbx_seq_one_letter_code
_entity_poly.pdbx_strand_id
1 'polypeptide(L)' 'MSRARHPDKDIEAALQFAEDRGWRLRMACGHAWGRMYCPYNDTDCRCGEFCIVSVWSTPRSGSHHARALRRVVENCSREQ' A
#
# COMPACT_ATOMS: atom_id res chain seq x y z
N MET A 1 4.64 7.90 -14.25
CA MET A 1 3.22 8.05 -14.62
C MET A 1 2.42 8.12 -13.34
N SER A 2 1.92 9.32 -13.04
CA SER A 2 1.39 9.72 -11.75
C SER A 2 0.06 9.02 -11.49
N ARG A 3 0.02 8.13 -10.48
CA ARG A 3 -1.23 7.60 -9.94
C ARG A 3 -2.19 8.76 -9.64
N ALA A 4 -3.50 8.51 -9.71
CA ALA A 4 -4.45 9.46 -9.14
C ALA A 4 -4.13 9.63 -7.65
N ARG A 5 -4.46 10.77 -7.05
CA ARG A 5 -4.32 10.97 -5.60
C ARG A 5 -5.49 10.34 -4.88
N HIS A 6 -5.25 9.75 -3.71
CA HIS A 6 -6.33 9.27 -2.86
C HIS A 6 -7.03 10.48 -2.23
N PRO A 7 -8.38 10.53 -2.18
CA PRO A 7 -9.11 11.66 -1.58
C PRO A 7 -8.81 11.84 -0.09
N ASP A 8 -8.47 10.74 0.59
CA ASP A 8 -8.03 10.74 1.99
C ASP A 8 -6.52 11.04 2.11
N LYS A 9 -6.19 12.10 2.86
CA LYS A 9 -4.81 12.57 3.06
C LYS A 9 -3.93 11.58 3.83
N ASP A 10 -4.49 10.81 4.76
CA ASP A 10 -3.71 9.86 5.56
C ASP A 10 -3.29 8.69 4.67
N ILE A 11 -4.23 8.19 3.84
CA ILE A 11 -3.96 7.13 2.87
C ILE A 11 -2.95 7.62 1.84
N GLU A 12 -3.12 8.84 1.32
CA GLU A 12 -2.18 9.43 0.38
C GLU A 12 -0.75 9.48 0.95
N ALA A 13 -0.60 9.89 2.22
CA ALA A 13 0.70 9.93 2.91
C ALA A 13 1.28 8.53 3.19
N ALA A 14 0.45 7.49 3.30
CA ALA A 14 0.90 6.11 3.38
C ALA A 14 1.36 5.56 2.02
N LEU A 15 0.64 5.92 0.95
CA LEU A 15 0.99 5.53 -0.41
C LEU A 15 2.30 6.18 -0.86
N GLN A 16 2.49 7.45 -0.55
CA GLN A 16 3.73 8.16 -0.87
C GLN A 16 4.94 7.57 -0.11
N PHE A 17 4.73 7.18 1.14
CA PHE A 17 5.74 6.43 1.90
C PHE A 17 6.06 5.08 1.27
N ALA A 18 5.05 4.35 0.78
CA ALA A 18 5.27 3.09 0.07
C ALA A 18 6.09 3.29 -1.22
N GLU A 19 5.76 4.32 -2.02
CA GLU A 19 6.50 4.65 -3.25
C GLU A 19 7.96 5.02 -2.99
N ASP A 20 8.23 5.80 -1.94
CA ASP A 20 9.59 6.15 -1.50
C ASP A 20 10.41 4.90 -1.17
N ARG A 21 9.77 3.89 -0.58
CA ARG A 21 10.34 2.57 -0.28
C ARG A 21 10.36 1.61 -1.48
N GLY A 22 10.03 2.09 -2.69
CA GLY A 22 10.09 1.29 -3.92
C GLY A 22 8.90 0.35 -4.13
N TRP A 23 7.83 0.47 -3.34
CA TRP A 23 6.62 -0.31 -3.57
C TRP A 23 5.92 0.12 -4.86
N ARG A 24 5.36 -0.87 -5.57
CA ARG A 24 4.66 -0.63 -6.83
C ARG A 24 3.18 -0.42 -6.58
N LEU A 25 2.67 0.77 -6.86
CA LEU A 25 1.24 1.06 -6.79
C LEU A 25 0.58 0.88 -8.15
N ARG A 26 -0.56 0.17 -8.17
CA ARG A 26 -1.41 -0.01 -9.34
C ARG A 26 -2.82 0.43 -9.00
N MET A 27 -3.33 1.40 -9.74
CA MET A 27 -4.74 1.79 -9.65
C MET A 27 -5.63 0.63 -10.09
N ALA A 28 -6.74 0.43 -9.37
CA ALA A 28 -7.77 -0.52 -9.72
C ALA A 28 -9.06 0.25 -10.06
N CYS A 29 -9.87 -0.28 -10.97
CA CYS A 29 -11.21 0.24 -11.25
C CYS A 29 -12.24 -0.57 -10.45
N GLY A 30 -13.06 0.10 -9.63
CA GLY A 30 -14.12 -0.53 -8.83
C GLY A 30 -14.14 -0.10 -7.36
N HIS A 31 -14.46 -1.03 -6.45
CA HIS A 31 -14.54 -0.77 -5.00
C HIS A 31 -13.18 -0.51 -4.34
N ALA A 32 -12.09 -1.00 -4.94
CA ALA A 32 -10.73 -0.71 -4.51
C ALA A 32 -10.18 0.45 -5.34
N TRP A 33 -9.56 1.41 -4.67
CA TRP A 33 -8.84 2.52 -5.30
C TRP A 33 -7.61 2.00 -6.05
N GLY A 34 -6.92 1.05 -5.44
CA GLY A 34 -5.70 0.49 -6.01
C GLY A 34 -5.17 -0.69 -5.20
N ARG A 35 -4.01 -1.18 -5.62
CA ARG A 35 -3.26 -2.23 -4.96
C ARG A 35 -1.79 -1.84 -4.91
N MET A 36 -1.16 -2.05 -3.76
CA MET A 36 0.29 -1.95 -3.60
C MET A 36 0.91 -3.34 -3.69
N TYR A 37 2.03 -3.43 -4.41
CA TYR A 37 2.76 -4.66 -4.67
C TYR A 37 4.16 -4.52 -4.08
N CYS A 38 4.55 -5.51 -3.29
CA CYS A 38 5.91 -5.60 -2.76
C CYS A 38 6.90 -5.79 -3.92
N PRO A 39 8.00 -5.02 -3.96
CA PRO A 39 8.97 -5.12 -5.05
C PRO A 39 9.84 -6.38 -4.95
N TYR A 40 9.98 -6.95 -3.75
CA TYR A 40 10.91 -8.05 -3.48
C TYR A 40 10.27 -9.44 -3.63
N ASN A 41 8.95 -9.55 -3.46
CA ASN A 41 8.18 -10.79 -3.61
C ASN A 41 8.80 -12.02 -2.89
N ASP A 42 9.46 -11.81 -1.74
CA ASP A 42 10.08 -12.89 -0.98
C ASP A 42 9.06 -13.66 -0.14
N THR A 43 9.32 -14.95 0.04
CA THR A 43 8.57 -15.85 0.92
C THR A 43 8.66 -15.47 2.41
N ASP A 44 9.69 -14.73 2.79
CA ASP A 44 9.86 -14.17 4.15
C ASP A 44 9.06 -12.88 4.36
N CYS A 45 8.50 -12.29 3.29
CA CYS A 45 7.68 -11.10 3.41
C CYS A 45 6.40 -11.40 4.23
N ARG A 46 5.84 -10.38 4.89
CA ARG A 46 4.72 -10.40 5.86
C ARG A 46 3.51 -11.32 5.56
N CYS A 47 3.28 -11.70 4.30
CA CYS A 47 2.19 -12.59 3.86
C CYS A 47 2.66 -13.80 3.01
N GLY A 48 3.96 -14.07 2.94
CA GLY A 48 4.52 -15.10 2.06
C GLY A 48 4.69 -14.62 0.61
N GLU A 49 4.57 -15.55 -0.33
CA GLU A 49 4.64 -15.27 -1.77
C GLU A 49 3.50 -14.31 -2.16
N PHE A 50 3.85 -13.18 -2.81
CA PHE A 50 2.91 -12.13 -3.25
C PHE A 50 2.33 -11.24 -2.15
N CYS A 51 3.18 -10.51 -1.42
CA CYS A 51 2.72 -9.44 -0.54
C CYS A 51 2.07 -8.30 -1.37
N ILE A 52 0.74 -8.36 -1.46
CA ILE A 52 -0.12 -7.41 -2.15
C ILE A 52 -1.14 -6.88 -1.15
N VAL A 53 -1.30 -5.55 -1.08
CA VAL A 53 -2.32 -4.94 -0.24
C VAL A 53 -3.29 -4.16 -1.10
N SER A 54 -4.59 -4.39 -0.88
CA SER A 54 -5.63 -3.61 -1.54
C SER A 54 -5.91 -2.33 -0.77
N VAL A 55 -5.96 -1.22 -1.49
CA VAL A 55 -6.25 0.13 -1.01
C VAL A 55 -7.71 0.42 -1.33
N TRP A 56 -8.51 0.67 -0.31
CA TRP A 56 -9.94 0.93 -0.46
C TRP A 56 -10.23 2.40 -0.68
N SER A 57 -11.13 2.73 -1.63
CA SER A 57 -11.53 4.13 -1.90
C SER A 57 -12.35 4.75 -0.77
N THR A 58 -13.22 3.94 -0.13
CA THR A 58 -14.16 4.39 0.90
C THR A 58 -14.04 3.53 2.17
N PRO A 59 -12.90 3.57 2.89
CA PRO A 59 -12.76 2.89 4.16
C PRO A 59 -13.58 3.60 5.24
N ARG A 60 -14.15 2.83 6.17
CA ARG A 60 -14.89 3.36 7.33
C ARG A 60 -14.04 4.28 8.22
N SER A 61 -12.71 4.08 8.22
CA SER A 61 -11.72 4.95 8.86
C SER A 61 -10.47 5.02 7.99
N GLY A 62 -10.28 6.14 7.30
CA GLY A 62 -9.14 6.39 6.42
C GLY A 62 -7.80 6.34 7.15
N SER A 63 -7.70 7.00 8.30
CA SER A 63 -6.48 7.03 9.12
C SER A 63 -6.06 5.65 9.65
N HIS A 64 -7.01 4.80 10.03
CA HIS A 64 -6.69 3.42 10.43
C HIS A 64 -6.20 2.59 9.24
N HIS A 65 -6.84 2.74 8.08
CA HIS A 65 -6.42 2.06 6.85
C HIS A 65 -5.02 2.51 6.42
N ALA A 66 -4.75 3.81 6.44
CA ALA A 66 -3.44 4.39 6.18
C ALA A 66 -2.34 3.85 7.10
N ARG A 67 -2.62 3.79 8.41
CA ARG A 67 -1.69 3.21 9.38
C ARG A 67 -1.43 1.73 9.11
N ALA A 68 -2.45 0.98 8.70
CA ALA A 68 -2.28 -0.42 8.30
C ALA A 68 -1.39 -0.55 7.05
N LEU A 69 -1.58 0.29 6.03
CA LEU A 69 -0.74 0.32 4.83
C LEU A 69 0.71 0.64 5.17
N ARG A 70 0.97 1.70 5.95
CA ARG A 70 2.33 2.03 6.42
C ARG A 70 2.97 0.87 7.17
N ARG A 71 2.22 0.25 8.09
CA ARG A 71 2.71 -0.88 8.86
C ARG A 71 3.09 -2.06 7.96
N VAL A 72 2.41 -2.29 6.84
CA VAL A 72 2.80 -3.36 5.90
C VAL A 72 4.13 -3.03 5.24
N VAL A 73 4.32 -1.78 4.81
CA VAL A 73 5.60 -1.30 4.26
C VAL A 73 6.70 -1.51 5.32
N GLU A 74 6.57 -0.90 6.50
CA GLU A 74 7.56 -0.96 7.58
C GLU A 74 7.88 -2.37 8.10
N ASN A 75 6.92 -3.31 8.02
CA ASN A 75 7.12 -4.70 8.46
C ASN A 75 7.55 -5.62 7.31
N CYS A 76 7.89 -5.08 6.14
CA CYS A 76 8.47 -5.85 5.06
C CYS A 76 9.91 -6.22 5.44
N SER A 77 10.20 -7.52 5.57
CA SER A 77 11.47 -8.05 6.09
C SER A 77 12.73 -7.57 5.37
N ARG A 78 12.61 -7.05 4.15
CA ARG A 78 13.71 -6.45 3.36
C ARG A 78 14.04 -4.99 3.72
N GLU A 79 13.28 -4.37 4.62
CA GLU A 79 13.54 -3.02 5.15
C GLU A 79 14.24 -3.03 6.52
N GLN A 80 14.65 -4.21 7.02
CA GLN A 80 15.46 -4.37 8.23
C GLN A 80 16.95 -4.52 7.90
#